data_AF-A0A5B7TWD4-F1
#
_entry.id   AF-A0A5B7TWD4-F1
#
_cell.length_a   1.000
_cell.length_b   1.000
_cell.length_c   1.000
_cell.angle_alpha   90.00
_cell.angle_beta   90.00
_cell.angle_gamma   90.00
#
_symmetry.space_group_name_H-M   'P 1'
#
loop_
_entity.id
_entity.type
_entity.pdbx_description
1 polymer ?
#
loop_
_entity_poly.entity_id
_entity_poly.type
_entity_poly.pdbx_seq_one_letter_code
_entity_poly.pdbx_strand_id
1 'polypeptide(L)'
;MNIKSILLLLFVCQIGWGQNCDFEIRSLSNQLIGEFEIIEISEYQKVKMNPEKYIEFTPMSESDLIKKYPEIFKIKDSCYVFPANSNIDIGIKTTELKACKNKTQSKAYSNYDFKGVYCDNGLVQVQGYESSGFLSIDLSNGLTSYTMGKPFTSNGETAISYSNSYGEEEIALTDLWTKKQFVIGIEGWRTKESQVQDNVYYLKLESEFQTECDRETKYLKLRIKN
;
A
#
# COMPACT_ATOMS: atom_id res chain seq x y z
N MET A 1 -41.45 -49.99 -42.34
CA MET A 1 -41.36 -49.23 -41.08
C MET A 1 -40.05 -48.45 -41.10
N ASN A 2 -40.08 -47.21 -41.59
CA ASN A 2 -38.89 -46.36 -41.74
C ASN A 2 -38.89 -45.35 -40.60
N ILE A 3 -38.00 -45.54 -39.63
CA ILE A 3 -37.72 -44.56 -38.59
C ILE A 3 -36.75 -43.55 -39.20
N LYS A 4 -37.25 -42.33 -39.45
CA LYS A 4 -36.43 -41.16 -39.74
C LYS A 4 -35.61 -40.81 -38.50
N SER A 5 -34.30 -40.97 -38.57
CA SER A 5 -33.38 -40.38 -37.60
C SER A 5 -32.76 -39.13 -38.23
N ILE A 6 -33.26 -37.97 -37.83
CA ILE A 6 -32.64 -36.66 -38.08
C ILE A 6 -31.58 -36.48 -37.00
N LEU A 7 -30.30 -36.56 -37.40
CA LEU A 7 -29.17 -36.19 -36.55
C LEU A 7 -29.07 -34.67 -36.56
N LEU A 8 -29.60 -34.03 -35.52
CA LEU A 8 -29.40 -32.60 -35.25
C LEU A 8 -28.03 -32.46 -34.56
N LEU A 9 -27.01 -32.08 -35.32
CA LEU A 9 -25.72 -31.64 -34.78
C LEU A 9 -25.94 -30.28 -34.10
N LEU A 10 -26.21 -30.31 -32.80
CA LEU A 10 -26.10 -29.14 -31.93
C LEU A 10 -24.63 -28.80 -31.79
N PHE A 11 -24.15 -27.88 -32.63
CA PHE A 11 -23.00 -27.04 -32.29
C PHE A 11 -23.41 -26.18 -31.10
N VAL A 12 -23.27 -26.73 -29.90
CA VAL A 12 -23.18 -25.91 -28.69
C VAL A 12 -21.85 -25.21 -28.83
N CYS A 13 -21.87 -23.98 -29.36
CA CYS A 13 -20.81 -23.02 -29.06
C CYS A 13 -20.72 -22.99 -27.54
N GLN A 14 -19.66 -23.60 -27.00
CA GLN A 14 -19.21 -23.29 -25.66
C GLN A 14 -18.76 -21.83 -25.71
N ILE A 15 -19.73 -20.93 -25.55
CA ILE A 15 -19.46 -19.62 -25.00
C ILE A 15 -19.00 -19.95 -23.59
N GLY A 16 -17.70 -20.17 -23.43
CA GLY A 16 -17.09 -20.13 -22.12
C GLY A 16 -17.47 -18.77 -21.57
N TRP A 17 -18.31 -18.76 -20.55
CA TRP A 17 -18.45 -17.61 -19.69
C TRP A 17 -17.12 -17.51 -18.95
N GLY A 18 -16.10 -16.97 -19.63
CA GLY A 18 -15.01 -16.34 -18.91
C GLY A 18 -15.69 -15.25 -18.12
N GLN A 19 -15.82 -15.45 -16.81
CA GLN A 19 -15.99 -14.30 -15.93
C GLN A 19 -14.79 -13.41 -16.24
N ASN A 20 -15.04 -12.27 -16.89
CA ASN A 20 -14.00 -11.28 -17.03
C ASN A 20 -13.64 -10.91 -15.59
N CYS A 21 -12.46 -11.36 -15.15
CA CYS A 21 -11.85 -10.92 -13.91
C CYS A 21 -11.45 -9.45 -14.14
N ASP A 22 -12.44 -8.54 -14.07
CA ASP A 22 -12.28 -7.14 -14.43
C ASP A 22 -11.27 -6.46 -13.48
N PHE A 23 -10.30 -5.77 -14.09
CA PHE A 23 -9.28 -5.03 -13.38
C PHE A 23 -9.83 -3.65 -13.01
N GLU A 24 -10.23 -3.45 -11.75
CA GLU A 24 -10.76 -2.18 -11.26
C GLU A 24 -9.79 -1.50 -10.30
N ILE A 25 -9.43 -0.24 -10.61
CA ILE A 25 -8.70 0.65 -9.70
C ILE A 25 -9.67 1.71 -9.19
N ARG A 26 -9.73 1.86 -7.86
CA ARG A 26 -10.46 2.94 -7.20
C ARG A 26 -9.50 3.89 -6.50
N SER A 27 -9.81 5.18 -6.56
CA SER A 27 -9.12 6.18 -5.74
C SER A 27 -9.67 6.13 -4.31
N LEU A 28 -8.81 5.89 -3.33
CA LEU A 28 -9.16 5.89 -1.90
C LEU A 28 -8.89 7.25 -1.25
N SER A 29 -7.91 8.01 -1.74
CA SER A 29 -7.65 9.39 -1.31
C SER A 29 -6.90 10.19 -2.38
N ASN A 30 -7.28 11.46 -2.54
CA ASN A 30 -6.72 12.40 -3.52
C ASN A 30 -6.21 13.70 -2.87
N GLN A 31 -5.53 13.61 -1.73
CA GLN A 31 -4.89 14.81 -1.15
C GLN A 31 -3.76 15.34 -2.04
N LEU A 32 -3.19 14.44 -2.83
CA LEU A 32 -2.36 14.73 -3.98
C LEU A 32 -3.09 14.33 -5.25
N ILE A 33 -2.79 15.04 -6.33
CA ILE A 33 -3.19 14.62 -7.67
C ILE A 33 -2.20 13.54 -8.08
N GLY A 34 -2.65 12.29 -8.14
CA GLY A 34 -1.88 11.19 -8.68
C GLY A 34 -2.34 10.81 -10.09
N GLU A 35 -1.48 10.12 -10.81
CA GLU A 35 -1.84 9.44 -12.06
C GLU A 35 -1.43 7.99 -12.00
N PHE A 36 -2.27 7.17 -12.63
CA PHE A 36 -2.00 5.76 -12.81
C PHE A 36 -2.33 5.33 -14.23
N GLU A 37 -1.54 4.39 -14.76
CA GLU A 37 -1.66 3.88 -16.12
C GLU A 37 -1.29 2.40 -16.15
N ILE A 38 -2.10 1.58 -16.83
CA ILE A 38 -1.73 0.20 -17.14
C ILE A 38 -0.82 0.21 -18.35
N ILE A 39 0.36 -0.39 -18.19
CA ILE A 39 1.42 -0.38 -19.19
C ILE A 39 1.73 -1.78 -19.70
N GLU A 40 2.40 -1.83 -20.84
CA GLU A 40 2.92 -3.06 -21.42
C GLU A 40 4.14 -3.59 -20.65
N ILE A 41 4.35 -4.91 -20.69
CA ILE A 41 5.53 -5.56 -20.09
C ILE A 41 6.85 -4.96 -20.60
N SER A 42 6.88 -4.54 -21.85
CA SER A 42 8.08 -3.97 -22.49
C SER A 42 8.49 -2.63 -21.89
N GLU A 43 7.56 -1.84 -21.37
CA GLU A 43 7.87 -0.61 -20.64
C GLU A 43 8.44 -0.93 -19.25
N TYR A 44 7.79 -1.85 -18.52
CA TYR A 44 8.27 -2.29 -17.20
C TYR A 44 9.70 -2.88 -17.26
N GLN A 45 9.98 -3.70 -18.27
CA GLN A 45 11.29 -4.34 -18.43
C GLN A 45 12.44 -3.35 -18.66
N LYS A 46 12.19 -2.21 -19.33
CA LYS A 46 13.20 -1.17 -19.52
C LYS A 46 13.62 -0.56 -18.17
N VAL A 47 12.65 -0.28 -17.31
CA VAL A 47 12.89 0.28 -15.96
C VAL A 47 13.63 -0.73 -15.08
N LYS A 48 13.22 -2.00 -15.12
CA LYS A 48 13.85 -3.08 -14.33
C LYS A 48 15.37 -3.24 -14.59
N MET A 49 15.85 -2.84 -15.76
CA MET A 49 17.28 -2.87 -16.07
C MET A 49 18.06 -1.72 -15.44
N ASN A 50 17.42 -0.58 -15.18
CA ASN A 50 18.02 0.61 -14.57
C ASN A 50 17.15 1.21 -13.44
N PRO A 51 16.81 0.44 -12.38
CA PRO A 51 16.02 0.96 -11.29
C PRO A 51 16.89 1.75 -10.32
N GLU A 52 16.31 2.78 -9.72
CA GLU A 52 16.87 3.37 -8.51
C GLU A 52 16.75 2.38 -7.35
N LYS A 53 17.69 2.45 -6.41
CA LYS A 53 17.64 1.63 -5.20
C LYS A 53 16.79 2.32 -4.14
N TYR A 54 15.95 1.55 -3.46
CA TYR A 54 15.26 2.04 -2.27
C TYR A 54 16.27 2.35 -1.16
N ILE A 55 16.05 3.47 -0.49
CA ILE A 55 16.70 3.92 0.73
C ILE A 55 16.27 2.98 1.85
N GLU A 56 17.23 2.28 2.41
CA GLU A 56 17.01 1.47 3.60
C GLU A 56 16.87 2.35 4.84
N PHE A 57 16.00 1.93 5.75
CA PHE A 57 15.91 2.54 7.07
C PHE A 57 17.23 2.37 7.80
N THR A 58 17.65 3.42 8.51
CA THR A 58 18.71 3.29 9.51
C THR A 58 18.07 2.80 10.80
N PRO A 59 18.39 1.59 11.30
CA PRO A 59 17.84 1.10 12.54
C PRO A 59 18.15 2.07 13.68
N MET A 60 17.13 2.37 14.49
CA MET A 60 17.26 3.23 15.65
C MET A 60 16.33 2.73 16.74
N SER A 61 16.85 2.61 17.96
CA SER A 61 16.07 2.12 19.08
C SER A 61 15.03 3.14 19.53
N GLU A 62 13.97 2.65 20.18
CA GLU A 62 12.98 3.48 20.86
C GLU A 62 13.65 4.48 21.82
N SER A 63 14.60 4.03 22.64
CA SER A 63 15.33 4.89 23.58
C SER A 63 16.13 5.99 22.91
N ASP A 64 16.77 5.70 21.76
CA ASP A 64 17.56 6.69 21.04
C ASP A 64 16.67 7.75 20.39
N LEU A 65 15.54 7.33 19.83
CA LEU A 65 14.54 8.24 19.26
C LEU A 65 13.96 9.18 20.31
N ILE A 66 13.57 8.66 21.47
CA ILE A 66 13.03 9.48 22.57
C ILE A 66 14.09 10.46 23.07
N LYS A 67 15.33 10.01 23.23
CA LYS A 67 16.42 10.87 23.71
C LYS A 67 16.70 12.01 22.72
N LYS A 68 16.61 11.74 21.42
CA LYS A 68 16.91 12.73 20.38
C LYS A 68 15.72 13.64 20.07
N TYR A 69 14.50 13.14 20.18
CA TYR A 69 13.25 13.87 19.85
C TYR A 69 12.21 13.76 20.98
N PRO A 70 12.54 14.22 22.21
CA PRO A 70 11.67 14.06 23.38
C PRO A 70 10.35 14.81 23.27
N GLU A 71 10.30 15.87 22.46
CA GLU A 71 9.08 16.65 22.25
C GLU A 71 8.05 15.92 21.37
N ILE A 72 8.50 15.00 20.52
CA ILE A 72 7.68 14.23 19.59
C ILE A 72 7.24 12.90 20.23
N PHE A 73 8.17 12.16 20.81
CA PHE A 73 7.89 10.84 21.37
C PHE A 73 7.46 10.94 22.84
N LYS A 74 6.26 11.48 23.07
CA LYS A 74 5.64 11.57 24.39
C LYS A 74 4.66 10.43 24.62
N ILE A 75 4.74 9.82 25.80
CA ILE A 75 3.77 8.81 26.24
C ILE A 75 2.63 9.49 26.98
N LYS A 76 1.40 9.20 26.57
CA LYS A 76 0.16 9.54 27.26
C LYS A 76 -0.70 8.29 27.35
N ASP A 77 -1.16 7.96 28.56
CA ASP A 77 -2.00 6.78 28.82
C ASP A 77 -1.42 5.46 28.25
N SER A 78 -0.10 5.28 28.39
CA SER A 78 0.66 4.11 27.87
C SER A 78 0.74 3.99 26.34
N CYS A 79 0.42 5.05 25.61
CA CYS A 79 0.54 5.13 24.17
C CYS A 79 1.43 6.31 23.76
N TYR A 80 2.16 6.17 22.66
CA TYR A 80 2.58 7.35 21.92
C TYR A 80 1.40 7.90 21.14
N VAL A 81 1.25 9.22 21.15
CA VAL A 81 0.16 9.92 20.48
C VAL A 81 0.79 10.96 19.57
N PHE A 82 0.46 10.89 18.29
CA PHE A 82 1.00 11.77 17.27
C PHE A 82 -0.13 12.54 16.58
N PRO A 83 0.09 13.81 16.21
CA PRO A 83 -0.85 14.52 15.36
C PRO A 83 -0.95 13.80 14.01
N ALA A 84 -2.17 13.43 13.64
CA ALA A 84 -2.43 12.82 12.34
C ALA A 84 -2.29 13.89 11.26
N ASN A 85 -1.57 13.58 10.19
CA ASN A 85 -1.80 14.30 8.95
C ASN A 85 -3.14 13.83 8.39
N SER A 86 -4.19 14.61 8.62
CA SER A 86 -5.57 14.21 8.39
C SER A 86 -5.75 13.74 6.95
N ASN A 87 -6.04 12.45 6.74
CA ASN A 87 -6.38 11.89 5.44
C ASN A 87 -7.84 11.41 5.49
N ILE A 88 -8.75 12.36 5.27
CA ILE A 88 -10.18 12.25 5.56
C ILE A 88 -10.86 11.15 4.74
N ASP A 89 -10.30 10.82 3.56
CA ASP A 89 -10.93 9.95 2.56
C ASP A 89 -10.58 8.45 2.73
N ILE A 90 -9.45 8.10 3.35
CA ILE A 90 -9.09 6.69 3.70
C ILE A 90 -9.67 6.25 5.06
N GLY A 91 -10.71 6.94 5.55
CA GLY A 91 -11.38 6.58 6.81
C GLY A 91 -10.65 6.97 8.08
N ILE A 92 -9.46 7.60 8.01
CA ILE A 92 -8.76 8.17 9.17
C ILE A 92 -9.39 9.53 9.48
N LYS A 93 -10.51 9.49 10.20
CA LYS A 93 -11.20 10.69 10.72
C LYS A 93 -10.60 11.20 12.03
N THR A 94 -9.56 10.54 12.54
CA THR A 94 -8.95 10.87 13.83
C THR A 94 -7.91 11.97 13.64
N THR A 95 -7.93 12.96 14.53
CA THR A 95 -6.91 14.02 14.58
C THR A 95 -5.57 13.52 15.14
N GLU A 96 -5.56 12.31 15.70
CA GLU A 96 -4.41 11.69 16.34
C GLU A 96 -4.25 10.24 15.86
N LEU A 97 -3.00 9.81 15.71
CA LEU A 97 -2.60 8.43 15.51
C LEU A 97 -1.87 7.93 16.75
N LYS A 98 -2.05 6.65 17.09
CA LYS A 98 -1.55 6.10 18.36
C LYS A 98 -0.73 4.83 18.14
N ALA A 99 0.36 4.72 18.88
CA ALA A 99 1.12 3.49 19.04
C ALA A 99 1.04 3.05 20.50
N CYS A 100 0.22 2.03 20.78
CA CYS A 100 -0.07 1.54 22.13
C CYS A 100 0.50 0.14 22.35
N LYS A 101 0.85 -0.18 23.59
CA LYS A 101 1.17 -1.55 24.04
C LYS A 101 0.06 -2.04 24.98
N ASN A 102 -1.00 -2.61 24.42
CA ASN A 102 -2.07 -3.28 25.19
C ASN A 102 -2.09 -4.77 24.88
N LYS A 103 -1.44 -5.58 25.73
CA LYS A 103 -1.29 -7.03 25.53
C LYS A 103 -2.40 -7.90 26.14
N THR A 104 -3.35 -7.30 26.87
CA THR A 104 -4.20 -8.03 27.83
C THR A 104 -5.67 -8.21 27.45
N GLN A 105 -6.14 -7.65 26.33
CA GLN A 105 -7.55 -7.76 25.93
C GLN A 105 -7.69 -8.43 24.55
N SER A 106 -8.42 -9.55 24.49
CA SER A 106 -8.53 -10.43 23.31
C SER A 106 -9.06 -9.76 22.04
N LYS A 107 -9.76 -8.62 22.15
CA LYS A 107 -10.28 -7.82 21.02
C LYS A 107 -9.73 -6.39 20.97
N ALA A 108 -8.77 -6.05 21.81
CA ALA A 108 -8.12 -4.74 21.85
C ALA A 108 -6.59 -4.87 21.93
N TYR A 109 -6.05 -6.00 21.47
CA TYR A 109 -4.62 -6.19 21.36
C TYR A 109 -4.02 -5.08 20.49
N SER A 110 -3.03 -4.41 21.03
CA SER A 110 -2.18 -3.50 20.27
C SER A 110 -0.73 -3.63 20.71
N ASN A 111 0.16 -3.57 19.74
CA ASN A 111 1.60 -3.52 19.97
C ASN A 111 2.24 -2.59 18.93
N TYR A 112 3.45 -2.13 19.24
CA TYR A 112 4.25 -1.38 18.28
C TYR A 112 5.71 -1.81 18.35
N ASP A 113 6.42 -1.54 17.26
CA ASP A 113 7.86 -1.75 17.14
C ASP A 113 8.51 -0.62 16.34
N PHE A 114 9.53 0.00 16.92
CA PHE A 114 10.30 1.05 16.26
C PHE A 114 11.27 0.41 15.28
N LYS A 115 11.14 0.74 13.99
CA LYS A 115 11.96 0.15 12.93
C LYS A 115 13.23 0.95 12.65
N GLY A 116 13.19 2.26 12.89
CA GLY A 116 14.32 3.15 12.66
C GLY A 116 13.89 4.47 12.04
N VAL A 117 14.77 5.06 11.25
CA VAL A 117 14.56 6.36 10.59
C VAL A 117 14.87 6.29 9.09
N TYR A 118 14.17 7.10 8.31
CA TYR A 118 14.44 7.32 6.89
C TYR A 118 13.99 8.73 6.51
N CYS A 119 14.82 9.47 5.75
CA CYS A 119 14.45 10.78 5.22
C CYS A 119 13.80 11.70 6.27
N ASP A 120 14.41 11.82 7.45
CA ASP A 120 13.90 12.58 8.61
C ASP A 120 12.51 12.17 9.14
N ASN A 121 12.09 10.94 8.87
CA ASN A 121 10.90 10.32 9.45
C ASN A 121 11.29 9.15 10.35
N GLY A 122 10.71 9.08 11.54
CA GLY A 122 10.72 7.89 12.39
C GLY A 122 9.67 6.89 11.89
N LEU A 123 10.05 5.62 11.77
CA LEU A 123 9.14 4.56 11.34
C LEU A 123 8.77 3.67 12.53
N VAL A 124 7.46 3.58 12.79
CA VAL A 124 6.89 2.69 13.82
C VAL A 124 5.93 1.72 13.15
N GLN A 125 6.17 0.42 13.28
CA GLN A 125 5.18 -0.58 12.93
C GLN A 125 4.15 -0.65 14.06
N VAL A 126 2.87 -0.60 13.71
CA VAL A 126 1.75 -0.81 14.64
C VAL A 126 1.00 -2.07 14.25
N GLN A 127 0.62 -2.86 15.25
CA GLN A 127 -0.13 -4.10 15.08
C GLN A 127 -1.30 -4.08 16.05
N GLY A 128 -2.49 -4.32 15.52
CA GLY A 128 -3.75 -4.43 16.23
C GLY A 128 -4.41 -5.79 16.00
N TYR A 129 -5.59 -6.00 16.56
CA TYR A 129 -6.37 -7.23 16.40
C TYR A 129 -6.81 -7.47 14.93
N GLU A 130 -7.26 -6.42 14.23
CA GLU A 130 -7.77 -6.47 12.85
C GLU A 130 -7.00 -5.56 11.89
N SER A 131 -5.91 -4.95 12.36
CA SER A 131 -5.12 -4.02 11.54
C SER A 131 -3.64 -4.17 11.81
N SER A 132 -2.84 -3.99 10.76
CA SER A 132 -1.40 -3.81 10.87
C SER A 132 -1.03 -2.71 9.89
N GLY A 133 -0.04 -1.90 10.26
CA GLY A 133 0.42 -0.83 9.42
C GLY A 133 1.65 -0.15 9.97
N PHE A 134 1.95 0.99 9.38
CA PHE A 134 3.15 1.77 9.67
C PHE A 134 2.76 3.23 9.89
N LEU A 135 3.34 3.81 10.94
CA LEU A 135 3.32 5.23 11.21
C LEU A 135 4.66 5.82 10.77
N SER A 136 4.59 6.82 9.91
CA SER A 136 5.72 7.61 9.45
C SER A 136 5.66 8.98 10.10
N ILE A 137 6.47 9.19 11.13
CA ILE A 137 6.46 10.38 12.00
C ILE A 137 7.55 11.35 11.54
N ASP A 138 7.17 12.55 11.12
CA ASP A 138 8.12 13.62 10.80
C ASP A 138 8.90 14.05 12.06
N LEU A 139 10.22 13.89 12.05
CA LEU A 139 11.07 14.17 13.20
C LEU A 139 11.31 15.67 13.43
N SER A 140 10.83 16.53 12.52
CA SER A 140 10.87 18.00 12.69
C SER A 140 9.67 18.55 13.44
N ASN A 141 8.48 17.94 13.31
CA ASN A 141 7.22 18.51 13.78
C ASN A 141 6.21 17.49 14.37
N GLY A 142 6.48 16.18 14.26
CA GLY A 142 5.64 15.11 14.78
C GLY A 142 4.42 14.73 13.94
N LEU A 143 4.15 15.44 12.82
CA LEU A 143 3.07 15.07 11.91
C LEU A 143 3.28 13.66 11.38
N THR A 144 2.22 12.88 11.42
CA THR A 144 2.30 11.44 11.17
C THR A 144 1.30 11.00 10.11
N SER A 145 1.79 10.24 9.13
CA SER A 145 0.96 9.54 8.15
C SER A 145 0.90 8.04 8.47
N TYR A 146 -0.24 7.42 8.16
CA TYR A 146 -0.43 5.98 8.28
C TYR A 146 -0.45 5.33 6.90
N THR A 147 0.12 4.14 6.79
CA THR A 147 0.03 3.27 5.61
C THR A 147 -0.14 1.82 6.06
N MET A 148 -0.89 1.01 5.32
CA MET A 148 -1.01 -0.42 5.62
C MET A 148 0.30 -1.15 5.30
N GLY A 149 0.92 -0.78 4.17
CA GLY A 149 2.21 -1.30 3.73
C GLY A 149 3.39 -0.63 4.42
N LYS A 150 4.53 -1.32 4.45
CA LYS A 150 5.81 -0.71 4.81
C LYS A 150 6.17 0.33 3.73
N PRO A 151 6.52 1.57 4.10
CA PRO A 151 6.95 2.57 3.11
C PRO A 151 8.35 2.24 2.57
N PHE A 152 8.63 2.67 1.34
CA PHE A 152 9.91 2.60 0.66
C PHE A 152 10.09 3.87 -0.17
N THR A 153 11.32 4.40 -0.27
CA THR A 153 11.60 5.60 -1.08
C THR A 153 12.95 5.43 -1.77
N SER A 154 13.15 5.89 -3.00
CA SER A 154 14.45 5.80 -3.70
C SER A 154 15.21 7.13 -3.72
N ASN A 155 14.51 8.24 -3.53
CA ASN A 155 15.04 9.58 -3.72
C ASN A 155 14.88 10.48 -2.49
N GLY A 156 14.11 10.03 -1.48
CA GLY A 156 13.83 10.78 -0.26
C GLY A 156 12.78 11.89 -0.40
N GLU A 157 12.15 12.04 -1.56
CA GLU A 157 11.05 12.99 -1.76
C GLU A 157 9.68 12.31 -1.69
N THR A 158 9.56 11.09 -2.24
CA THR A 158 8.30 10.33 -2.22
C THR A 158 8.52 8.94 -1.66
N ALA A 159 7.60 8.48 -0.81
CA ALA A 159 7.53 7.10 -0.36
C ALA A 159 6.34 6.37 -0.99
N ILE A 160 6.57 5.15 -1.44
CA ILE A 160 5.52 4.20 -1.84
C ILE A 160 5.35 3.17 -0.73
N SER A 161 4.11 2.83 -0.41
CA SER A 161 3.77 1.67 0.41
C SER A 161 2.66 0.90 -0.26
N TYR A 162 2.68 -0.43 -0.16
CA TYR A 162 1.59 -1.25 -0.64
C TYR A 162 1.35 -2.45 0.28
N SER A 163 0.10 -2.86 0.40
CA SER A 163 -0.32 -4.01 1.20
C SER A 163 -1.62 -4.58 0.67
N ASN A 164 -1.70 -5.90 0.58
CA ASN A 164 -2.94 -6.60 0.35
C ASN A 164 -3.65 -6.87 1.69
N SER A 165 -4.92 -6.52 1.77
CA SER A 165 -5.79 -6.80 2.91
C SER A 165 -7.13 -7.33 2.43
N TYR A 166 -7.44 -8.58 2.75
CA TYR A 166 -8.69 -9.26 2.36
C TYR A 166 -8.97 -9.24 0.85
N GLY A 167 -7.93 -9.36 0.02
CA GLY A 167 -8.09 -9.38 -1.44
C GLY A 167 -8.10 -8.00 -2.09
N GLU A 168 -7.95 -6.92 -1.33
CA GLU A 168 -7.76 -5.57 -1.88
C GLU A 168 -6.33 -5.07 -1.60
N GLU A 169 -5.61 -4.69 -2.64
CA GLU A 169 -4.31 -4.03 -2.53
C GLU A 169 -4.49 -2.53 -2.32
N GLU A 170 -4.05 -2.02 -1.17
CA GLU A 170 -3.79 -0.60 -0.97
C GLU A 170 -2.42 -0.27 -1.56
N ILE A 171 -2.32 0.78 -2.37
CA ILE A 171 -1.06 1.43 -2.74
C ILE A 171 -1.15 2.91 -2.39
N ALA A 172 -0.22 3.39 -1.57
CA ALA A 172 -0.11 4.80 -1.20
C ALA A 172 1.23 5.38 -1.66
N LEU A 173 1.16 6.50 -2.40
CA LEU A 173 2.28 7.40 -2.62
C LEU A 173 2.18 8.57 -1.65
N THR A 174 3.23 8.80 -0.87
CA THR A 174 3.32 9.86 0.12
C THR A 174 4.43 10.82 -0.27
N ASP A 175 4.10 12.09 -0.48
CA ASP A 175 5.09 13.16 -0.56
C ASP A 175 5.68 13.36 0.84
N LEU A 176 6.97 13.14 1.01
CA LEU A 176 7.66 13.18 2.29
C LEU A 176 7.90 14.59 2.80
N TRP A 177 7.68 15.63 1.99
CA TRP A 177 7.81 17.03 2.41
C TRP A 177 6.45 17.59 2.83
N THR A 178 5.44 17.44 1.98
CA THR A 178 4.08 17.93 2.27
C THR A 178 3.27 16.97 3.12
N LYS A 179 3.74 15.72 3.27
CA LYS A 179 3.12 14.61 4.00
C LYS A 179 1.79 14.13 3.43
N LYS A 180 1.33 14.73 2.32
CA LYS A 180 0.08 14.38 1.66
C LYS A 180 0.21 13.05 0.91
N GLN A 181 -0.91 12.37 0.72
CA GLN A 181 -0.93 11.05 0.10
C GLN A 181 -1.85 11.01 -1.11
N PHE A 182 -1.46 10.20 -2.08
CA PHE A 182 -2.29 9.67 -3.15
C PHE A 182 -2.45 8.17 -2.91
N VAL A 183 -3.68 7.71 -2.70
CA VAL A 183 -3.95 6.32 -2.30
C VAL A 183 -4.95 5.70 -3.25
N ILE A 184 -4.61 4.52 -3.79
CA ILE A 184 -5.48 3.72 -4.65
C ILE A 184 -5.70 2.33 -4.04
N GLY A 185 -6.86 1.75 -4.34
CA GLY A 185 -7.23 0.38 -4.03
C GLY A 185 -7.40 -0.43 -5.30
N ILE A 186 -6.93 -1.67 -5.32
CA ILE A 186 -7.07 -2.60 -6.45
C ILE A 186 -7.60 -3.94 -5.94
N GLU A 187 -8.82 -4.29 -6.34
CA GLU A 187 -9.49 -5.52 -5.87
C GLU A 187 -9.06 -6.74 -6.69
N GLY A 188 -8.71 -7.84 -6.01
CA GLY A 188 -8.30 -9.10 -6.64
C GLY A 188 -6.87 -9.11 -7.17
N TRP A 189 -6.05 -8.11 -6.82
CA TRP A 189 -4.66 -8.00 -7.27
C TRP A 189 -3.72 -7.82 -6.08
N ARG A 190 -2.44 -8.12 -6.30
CA ARG A 190 -1.37 -7.84 -5.33
C ARG A 190 -0.09 -7.41 -6.00
N THR A 191 0.68 -6.53 -5.36
CA THR A 191 2.00 -6.15 -5.85
C THR A 191 3.00 -7.26 -5.60
N LYS A 192 3.69 -7.70 -6.66
CA LYS A 192 4.76 -8.72 -6.60
C LYS A 192 6.15 -8.13 -6.61
N GLU A 193 6.33 -7.08 -7.38
CA GLU A 193 7.60 -6.42 -7.58
C GLU A 193 7.31 -4.95 -7.82
N SER A 194 8.18 -4.08 -7.31
CA SER A 194 8.12 -2.65 -7.56
C SER A 194 9.50 -2.17 -8.00
N GLN A 195 9.51 -1.23 -8.94
CA GLN A 195 10.68 -0.54 -9.45
C GLN A 195 10.38 0.95 -9.49
N VAL A 196 11.42 1.78 -9.46
CA VAL A 196 11.26 3.23 -9.50
C VAL A 196 12.37 3.84 -10.36
N GLN A 197 11.97 4.83 -11.16
CA GLN A 197 12.85 5.61 -12.01
C GLN A 197 12.26 7.01 -12.16
N ASP A 198 13.04 8.05 -11.91
CA ASP A 198 12.66 9.45 -12.11
C ASP A 198 11.34 9.81 -11.40
N ASN A 199 11.16 9.35 -10.15
CA ASN A 199 9.94 9.50 -9.34
C ASN A 199 8.66 8.87 -9.92
N VAL A 200 8.82 7.96 -10.88
CA VAL A 200 7.74 7.15 -11.41
C VAL A 200 7.88 5.74 -10.88
N TYR A 201 6.80 5.21 -10.31
CA TYR A 201 6.75 3.88 -9.72
C TYR A 201 6.12 2.90 -10.70
N TYR A 202 6.76 1.76 -10.86
CA TYR A 202 6.37 0.71 -11.78
C TYR A 202 6.15 -0.58 -10.99
N LEU A 203 4.92 -1.07 -10.98
CA LEU A 203 4.51 -2.24 -10.20
C LEU A 203 4.16 -3.39 -11.11
N LYS A 204 4.68 -4.58 -10.79
CA LYS A 204 4.19 -5.84 -11.33
C LYS A 204 3.08 -6.36 -10.41
N LEU A 205 1.87 -6.44 -10.94
CA LEU A 205 0.69 -6.94 -10.23
C LEU A 205 0.39 -8.38 -10.68
N GLU A 206 -0.03 -9.21 -9.75
CA GLU A 206 -0.49 -10.58 -9.99
C GLU A 206 -1.91 -10.73 -9.44
N SER A 207 -2.80 -11.39 -10.18
CA SER A 207 -4.16 -11.65 -9.69
C SER A 207 -4.12 -12.60 -8.49
N GLU A 208 -4.91 -12.29 -7.46
CA GLU A 208 -5.22 -13.20 -6.37
C GLU A 208 -6.37 -14.11 -6.78
N PHE A 209 -6.18 -15.42 -6.60
CA PHE A 209 -7.10 -16.47 -7.04
C PHE A 209 -8.56 -16.18 -6.67
N GLN A 210 -9.39 -15.87 -7.67
CA GLN A 210 -10.78 -16.33 -7.69
C GLN A 210 -10.75 -17.71 -8.37
N THR A 211 -11.42 -18.69 -7.79
CA THR A 211 -11.25 -20.15 -8.00
C THR A 211 -11.40 -20.66 -9.45
N GLU A 212 -11.67 -19.80 -10.42
CA GLU A 212 -11.94 -20.14 -11.83
C GLU A 212 -11.15 -19.31 -12.85
N CYS A 213 -10.32 -18.33 -12.44
CA CYS A 213 -9.49 -17.52 -13.35
C CYS A 213 -8.04 -18.00 -13.38
N ASP A 214 -7.43 -18.02 -14.57
CA ASP A 214 -5.98 -18.18 -14.72
C ASP A 214 -5.24 -17.04 -14.01
N ARG A 215 -4.03 -17.32 -13.50
CA ARG A 215 -3.21 -16.28 -12.89
C ARG A 215 -2.78 -15.28 -13.97
N GLU A 216 -3.23 -14.05 -13.83
CA GLU A 216 -2.90 -12.95 -14.73
C GLU A 216 -1.79 -12.07 -14.14
N THR A 217 -1.06 -11.39 -15.02
CA THR A 217 -0.07 -10.38 -14.66
C THR A 217 -0.38 -9.08 -15.38
N LYS A 218 -0.41 -7.97 -14.62
CA LYS A 218 -0.54 -6.62 -15.15
C LYS A 218 0.63 -5.76 -14.65
N TYR A 219 0.89 -4.67 -15.35
CA TYR A 219 1.93 -3.73 -14.98
C TYR A 219 1.29 -2.35 -14.81
N LEU A 220 1.55 -1.73 -13.66
CA LEU A 220 0.96 -0.46 -13.28
C LEU A 220 2.06 0.58 -13.14
N LYS A 221 1.85 1.74 -13.72
CA LYS A 221 2.69 2.92 -13.58
C LYS A 221 1.98 3.94 -12.71
N LEU A 222 2.70 4.55 -11.78
CA LEU A 222 2.16 5.49 -10.79
C LEU A 222 3.08 6.69 -10.64
N ARG A 223 2.51 7.89 -10.49
CA ARG A 223 3.25 9.11 -10.16
C ARG A 223 2.37 10.13 -9.44
N ILE A 224 3.00 11.00 -8.65
CA ILE A 224 2.37 12.23 -8.17
C ILE A 224 2.52 13.29 -9.28
N LYS A 225 1.47 14.04 -9.57
CA LYS A 225 1.53 15.24 -10.40
C LYS A 225 1.97 16.43 -9.55
N ASN A 226 3.08 17.05 -9.96
CA ASN A 226 3.50 18.36 -9.46
C ASN A 226 2.65 19.48 -10.07
#